data_AF-A0A9D7C800-F1
#
_entry.id   AF-A0A9D7C800-F1
#
_cell.length_a   1.000
_cell.length_b   1.000
_cell.length_c   1.000
_cell.angle_alpha   90.00
_cell.angle_beta   90.00
_cell.angle_gamma   90.00
#
_symmetry.space_group_name_H-M   'P 1'
#
loop_
_entity.id
_entity.type
_entity.pdbx_description
1 polymer ?
#
loop_
_entity_poly.entity_id
_entity_poly.type
_entity_poly.pdbx_seq_one_letter_code
_entity_poly.pdbx_strand_id
1 'polypeptide(L)' 'MNTESNSENYQNKFAYELATALNDHHSIQVYVKFTQKYKEEFLRKILLRVMSIPDNKIKRTRGALFTYLVNQHGFDHSRN' A
#
# COMPACT_ATOMS: atom_id res chain seq x y z
N MET A 1 -22.30 21.52 2.11
CA MET A 1 -21.24 21.15 3.06
C MET A 1 -20.66 19.85 2.54
N ASN A 2 -19.52 19.92 1.85
CA ASN A 2 -18.98 18.81 1.06
C ASN A 2 -17.83 18.17 1.85
N THR A 3 -18.15 17.24 2.75
CA THR A 3 -17.14 16.52 3.55
C THR A 3 -16.60 15.27 2.85
N GLU A 4 -17.13 14.90 1.68
CA GLU A 4 -16.71 13.69 0.95
C GLU A 4 -15.44 13.89 0.08
N SER A 5 -15.12 15.12 -0.33
CA SER A 5 -14.00 15.37 -1.26
C SER A 5 -12.60 15.28 -0.65
N ASN A 6 -12.44 15.30 0.68
CA ASN A 6 -11.09 15.36 1.28
C ASN A 6 -10.48 13.97 1.51
N SER A 7 -11.31 12.98 1.88
CA SER A 7 -10.86 11.61 2.18
C SER A 7 -10.46 10.83 0.93
N GLU A 8 -11.20 10.99 -0.18
CA GLU A 8 -10.85 10.36 -1.47
C GLU A 8 -9.52 10.91 -2.01
N ASN A 9 -9.31 12.23 -1.91
CA ASN A 9 -8.05 12.86 -2.29
C ASN A 9 -6.87 12.35 -1.44
N TYR A 10 -7.09 12.14 -0.14
CA TYR A 10 -6.07 11.64 0.77
C TYR A 10 -5.70 10.17 0.48
N GLN A 11 -6.69 9.30 0.27
CA GLN A 11 -6.46 7.90 -0.08
C GLN A 11 -5.77 7.74 -1.43
N ASN A 12 -6.16 8.57 -2.41
CA ASN A 12 -5.52 8.60 -3.73
C ASN A 12 -4.07 9.08 -3.61
N LYS A 13 -3.81 10.14 -2.85
CA LYS A 13 -2.45 10.64 -2.61
C LYS A 13 -1.57 9.56 -1.97
N PHE A 14 -2.05 8.89 -0.92
CA PHE A 14 -1.28 7.84 -0.27
C PHE A 14 -1.06 6.62 -1.18
N ALA A 15 -2.04 6.26 -2.00
CA ALA A 15 -1.87 5.21 -3.01
C ALA A 15 -0.80 5.58 -4.07
N TYR A 16 -0.74 6.85 -4.50
CA TYR A 16 0.31 7.34 -5.39
C TYR A 16 1.70 7.34 -4.73
N GLU A 17 1.78 7.69 -3.45
CA GLU A 17 3.01 7.58 -2.67
C GLU A 17 3.49 6.13 -2.60
N LEU A 18 2.60 5.17 -2.33
CA LEU A 18 2.91 3.74 -2.34
C LEU A 18 3.41 3.28 -3.72
N ALA A 19 2.71 3.65 -4.78
CA ALA A 19 3.09 3.28 -6.15
C ALA A 19 4.48 3.82 -6.52
N THR A 20 4.77 5.07 -6.16
CA THR A 20 6.07 5.71 -6.38
C THR A 20 7.17 5.02 -5.59
N ALA A 21 6.96 4.79 -4.29
CA ALA A 21 7.96 4.17 -3.42
C ALA A 21 8.26 2.72 -3.83
N LEU A 22 7.26 2.00 -4.32
CA LEU A 22 7.39 0.61 -4.80
C LEU A 22 7.85 0.54 -6.26
N ASN A 23 7.98 1.68 -6.94
CA ASN A 23 8.24 1.79 -8.38
C ASN A 23 7.27 0.93 -9.22
N ASP A 24 5.98 0.98 -8.88
CA ASP A 24 4.94 0.14 -9.47
C ASP A 24 3.65 0.94 -9.76
N HIS A 25 3.74 1.90 -10.66
CA HIS A 25 2.61 2.77 -11.03
C HIS A 25 1.47 2.02 -11.75
N HIS A 26 1.77 0.89 -12.39
CA HIS A 26 0.77 0.07 -13.08
C HIS A 26 -0.30 -0.47 -12.12
N SER A 27 0.07 -0.69 -10.85
CA SER A 27 -0.80 -1.26 -9.83
C SER A 27 -1.51 -0.21 -8.96
N ILE A 28 -1.57 1.07 -9.38
CA ILE A 28 -2.15 2.16 -8.58
C ILE A 28 -3.56 1.85 -8.07
N GLN A 29 -4.41 1.24 -8.89
CA GLN A 29 -5.78 0.88 -8.49
C GLN A 29 -5.82 -0.16 -7.36
N VAL A 30 -4.82 -1.04 -7.30
CA VAL A 30 -4.68 -2.03 -6.22
C VAL A 30 -4.30 -1.32 -4.93
N TYR A 31 -3.39 -0.34 -5.00
CA TYR A 31 -3.00 0.45 -3.82
C TYR A 31 -4.15 1.30 -3.29
N VAL A 32 -4.97 1.90 -4.16
CA VAL A 32 -6.20 2.59 -3.74
C VAL A 32 -7.13 1.65 -2.96
N LYS A 33 -7.36 0.43 -3.46
CA LYS A 33 -8.17 -0.57 -2.73
C LYS A 33 -7.57 -0.92 -1.38
N PHE A 34 -6.23 -0.96 -1.27
CA PHE A 34 -5.57 -1.20 0.01
C PHE A 34 -5.71 -0.03 0.97
N THR A 35 -5.58 1.22 0.52
CA THR A 35 -5.76 2.40 1.39
C THR A 35 -7.20 2.58 1.86
N GLN A 36 -8.17 2.02 1.12
CA GLN A 36 -9.56 1.93 1.53
C GLN A 36 -9.82 0.78 2.52
N LYS A 37 -9.15 -0.36 2.33
CA LYS A 37 -9.40 -1.59 3.10
C LYS A 37 -8.61 -1.67 4.41
N TYR A 38 -7.42 -1.12 4.45
CA TYR A 38 -6.49 -1.26 5.58
C TYR A 38 -6.11 0.10 6.15
N LYS A 39 -5.83 0.13 7.45
CA LYS A 39 -5.32 1.33 8.13
C LYS A 39 -3.97 1.75 7.53
N GLU A 40 -3.77 3.05 7.39
CA GLU A 40 -2.54 3.62 6.83
C GLU A 40 -1.29 3.16 7.58
N GLU A 41 -1.32 3.13 8.91
CA GLU A 41 -0.18 2.67 9.73
C GLU A 41 0.27 1.25 9.37
N PHE A 42 -0.69 0.36 9.10
CA PHE A 42 -0.40 -1.01 8.69
C PHE A 42 0.30 -1.04 7.33
N LEU A 43 -0.21 -0.28 6.36
CA LEU A 43 0.39 -0.18 5.03
C LEU A 43 1.78 0.46 5.09
N ARG A 44 1.98 1.49 5.91
CA ARG A 44 3.30 2.12 6.14
C ARG A 44 4.29 1.15 6.78
N LYS A 45 3.87 0.34 7.76
CA LYS A 45 4.73 -0.71 8.35
C LYS A 45 5.19 -1.72 7.31
N ILE A 46 4.29 -2.18 6.44
CA ILE A 46 4.66 -3.11 5.35
C ILE A 46 5.57 -2.42 4.33
N LEU A 47 5.28 -1.17 3.97
CA LEU A 47 6.12 -0.39 3.05
C LEU A 47 7.55 -0.29 3.58
N LEU A 48 7.73 0.13 4.84
CA LEU A 48 9.04 0.20 5.48
C LEU A 48 9.78 -1.15 5.43
N ARG A 49 9.07 -2.26 5.71
CA ARG A 49 9.65 -3.60 5.62
C ARG A 49 10.12 -3.92 4.20
N VAL A 50 9.32 -3.63 3.18
CA VAL A 50 9.71 -3.84 1.77
C VAL A 50 10.89 -2.96 1.38
N MET A 51 10.89 -1.67 1.76
CA MET A 51 11.99 -0.74 1.46
C MET A 51 13.30 -1.12 2.14
N SER A 52 13.24 -1.79 3.29
CA SER A 52 14.43 -2.27 4.03
C SER A 52 15.13 -3.45 3.35
N ILE A 53 14.46 -4.13 2.42
CA ILE A 53 15.01 -5.26 1.69
C ILE A 53 15.76 -4.72 0.46
N PRO A 54 17.04 -5.05 0.28
CA PRO A 54 17.78 -4.61 -0.89
C PRO A 54 17.26 -5.30 -2.17
N ASP A 55 17.29 -4.59 -3.29
CA ASP A 55 16.64 -5.03 -4.53
C ASP A 55 17.16 -6.37 -5.05
N ASN A 56 18.45 -6.64 -4.85
CA ASN A 56 19.08 -7.90 -5.22
C ASN A 56 18.54 -9.13 -4.45
N LYS A 57 17.74 -8.94 -3.39
CA LYS A 57 17.07 -10.02 -2.65
C LYS A 57 15.59 -10.17 -3.04
N ILE A 58 15.05 -9.29 -3.87
CA ILE A 58 13.65 -9.31 -4.29
C ILE A 58 13.53 -10.14 -5.57
N LYS A 59 12.85 -11.30 -5.48
CA LYS A 59 12.69 -12.25 -6.60
C LYS A 59 11.86 -11.73 -7.78
N ARG A 60 11.01 -10.72 -7.56
CA ARG A 60 10.10 -10.16 -8.57
C ARG A 60 10.21 -8.63 -8.57
N THR A 61 9.26 -7.96 -7.96
CA THR A 61 9.24 -6.49 -7.82
C THR A 61 8.87 -6.12 -6.39
N ARG A 62 9.22 -4.90 -5.97
CA ARG A 62 8.82 -4.34 -4.67
C ARG A 62 7.29 -4.34 -4.53
N GLY A 63 6.57 -3.94 -5.59
CA GLY A 63 5.10 -3.94 -5.63
C GLY A 63 4.48 -5.33 -5.42
N ALA A 64 5.05 -6.37 -6.05
CA ALA A 64 4.59 -7.75 -5.85
C ALA A 64 4.83 -8.25 -4.42
N LEU A 65 6.00 -7.93 -3.85
CA LEU A 65 6.32 -8.28 -2.47
C LEU A 65 5.42 -7.56 -1.46
N PHE A 66 5.17 -6.27 -1.68
CA PHE A 66 4.25 -5.49 -0.87
C PHE A 66 2.84 -6.08 -0.89
N THR A 67 2.31 -6.34 -2.08
CA THR A 67 0.99 -6.95 -2.28
C THR A 67 0.89 -8.32 -1.59
N TYR A 68 1.94 -9.13 -1.69
CA TYR A 68 2.00 -10.43 -0.99
C TYR A 68 1.94 -10.26 0.53
N LEU A 69 2.74 -9.36 1.11
CA LEU A 69 2.77 -9.11 2.55
C LEU A 69 1.46 -8.51 3.06
N VAL A 70 0.84 -7.60 2.30
CA VAL A 70 -0.48 -7.02 2.63
C VAL A 70 -1.54 -8.11 2.67
N ASN A 71 -1.55 -9.02 1.69
CA ASN A 71 -2.52 -10.11 1.69
C ASN A 71 -2.24 -11.14 2.80
N GLN A 72 -0.97 -11.40 3.10
CA GLN A 72 -0.57 -12.34 4.16
C GLN A 72 -0.94 -11.82 5.56
N HIS A 73 -0.70 -10.54 5.84
CA HIS A 73 -0.94 -9.94 7.16
C HIS A 73 -2.30 -9.22 7.28
N GLY A 74 -2.99 -9.01 6.16
CA GLY A 74 -4.24 -8.25 6.10
C GLY A 74 -5.44 -8.98 6.70
N PHE A 75 -5.40 -10.31 6.79
CA PHE A 75 -6.49 -11.10 7.37
C PHE A 75 -6.67 -10.85 8.89
N ASP A 76 -5.60 -10.43 9.55
CA ASP A 76 -5.55 -10.15 10.99
C ASP A 76 -6.01 -8.70 11.29
N HIS A 77 -5.68 -7.75 10.42
CA HIS A 77 -5.95 -6.32 10.63
C HIS A 77 -7.28 -5.81 10.01
N SER A 78 -8.06 -6.66 9.33
CA SER A 78 -9.40 -6.31 8.82
C SER A 78 -10.55 -6.61 9.79
N ARG A 79 -10.27 -7.21 10.95
CA ARG A 79 -11.25 -7.60 11.98
C ARG A 79 -10.95 -6.88 13.30
N ASN A 80 -11.21 -5.57 13.38
CA ASN A 80 -11.47 -4.92 14.66
C ASN A 80 -12.27 -3.63 14.49
#